data_AF-A0A2H1FDI7-F1
#
_entry.id   AF-A0A2H1FDI7-F1
#
_cell.length_a   1.000
_cell.length_b   1.000
_cell.length_c   1.000
_cell.angle_alpha   90.00
_cell.angle_beta   90.00
_cell.angle_gamma   90.00
#
_symmetry.space_group_name_H-M   'P 1'
#
loop_
_entity.id
_entity.type
_entity.pdbx_description
1 polymer ?
#
loop_
_entity_poly.entity_id
_entity_poly.type
_entity_poly.pdbx_seq_one_letter_code
_entity_poly.pdbx_strand_id
1 'polypeptide(L)'
;MTIHTDVKTAIETNLDLMINQTKAYLPFLRVAFPGVQDFSELVFNMMVGNALSVFISQCTMRLQSPSADDFAEFGKIVESYRNKVKELF
;
A
#
# COMPACT_ATOMS: atom_id res chain seq x y z
N MET A 1 -4.16 -20.28 1.50
CA MET A 1 -2.93 -20.63 0.76
C MET A 1 -2.02 -19.43 0.87
N THR A 2 -0.73 -19.60 1.16
CA THR A 2 0.17 -18.44 1.37
C THR A 2 0.41 -17.74 0.04
N ILE A 3 0.20 -16.41 -0.03
CA ILE A 3 0.61 -15.58 -1.16
C ILE A 3 2.06 -15.96 -1.52
N HIS A 4 2.32 -16.24 -2.79
CA HIS A 4 3.65 -16.63 -3.24
C HIS A 4 4.69 -15.59 -2.82
N THR A 5 5.84 -16.03 -2.30
CA THR A 5 6.85 -15.15 -1.70
C THR A 5 7.23 -13.97 -2.60
N ASP A 6 7.46 -14.21 -3.89
CA ASP A 6 7.77 -13.13 -4.84
C ASP A 6 6.66 -12.08 -4.97
N VAL A 7 5.39 -12.49 -4.88
CA VAL A 7 4.24 -11.58 -4.93
C VAL A 7 4.21 -10.75 -3.66
N LYS A 8 4.42 -11.38 -2.50
CA LYS A 8 4.54 -10.69 -1.22
C LYS A 8 5.69 -9.66 -1.24
N THR A 9 6.87 -10.05 -1.69
CA THR A 9 8.03 -9.15 -1.81
C THR A 9 7.74 -7.97 -2.73
N ALA A 10 7.04 -8.20 -3.85
CA ALA A 10 6.65 -7.13 -4.76
C ALA A 10 5.69 -6.11 -4.11
N ILE A 11 4.71 -6.60 -3.33
CA ILE A 11 3.78 -5.76 -2.57
C ILE A 11 4.54 -4.94 -1.51
N GLU A 12 5.34 -5.60 -0.68
CA GLU A 12 6.10 -4.95 0.41
C GLU A 12 7.07 -3.90 -0.15
N THR A 13 7.77 -4.22 -1.24
CA THR A 13 8.68 -3.29 -1.93
C THR A 13 7.93 -2.07 -2.48
N ASN A 14 6.74 -2.28 -3.06
CA ASN A 14 5.90 -1.19 -3.55
C ASN A 14 5.43 -0.28 -2.40
N LEU A 15 4.97 -0.86 -1.28
CA LEU A 15 4.53 -0.11 -0.11
C LEU A 15 5.68 0.71 0.51
N ASP A 16 6.86 0.12 0.68
CA ASP A 16 8.03 0.84 1.22
C ASP A 16 8.48 1.98 0.30
N LEU A 17 8.44 1.76 -1.03
CA LEU A 17 8.71 2.82 -2.00
C LEU A 17 7.70 3.96 -1.86
N MET A 18 6.41 3.67 -1.74
CA MET A 18 5.38 4.69 -1.59
C MET A 18 5.53 5.48 -0.29
N ILE A 19 5.88 4.85 0.84
CA ILE A 19 6.20 5.57 2.09
C ILE A 19 7.32 6.59 1.87
N ASN A 20 8.40 6.18 1.20
CA ASN A 20 9.53 7.05 0.95
C ASN A 20 9.16 8.20 -0.01
N GLN A 21 8.33 7.94 -1.02
CA GLN A 21 7.79 8.98 -1.88
C GLN A 21 6.91 9.95 -1.08
N THR A 22 6.04 9.47 -0.20
CA THR A 22 5.20 10.30 0.67
C THR A 22 6.01 11.30 1.45
N LYS A 23 7.10 10.86 2.08
CA LYS A 23 8.01 11.76 2.80
C LYS A 23 8.52 12.90 1.92
N ALA A 24 8.84 12.62 0.66
CA ALA A 24 9.36 13.63 -0.26
C ALA A 24 8.30 14.66 -0.69
N TYR A 25 7.03 14.27 -0.81
CA TYR A 25 5.94 15.18 -1.21
C TYR A 25 5.10 15.73 -0.05
N LEU A 26 5.41 15.43 1.21
CA LEU A 26 4.78 16.03 2.39
C LEU A 26 4.66 17.57 2.33
N PRO A 27 5.71 18.33 1.91
CA PRO A 27 5.60 19.78 1.80
C PRO A 27 4.53 20.22 0.81
N PHE A 28 4.41 19.50 -0.31
CA PHE A 28 3.38 19.78 -1.32
C PHE A 28 1.97 19.54 -0.76
N LEU A 29 1.75 18.45 -0.03
CA LEU A 29 0.44 18.16 0.57
C LEU A 29 -0.01 19.28 1.52
N ARG A 30 0.90 19.80 2.35
CA ARG A 30 0.60 20.91 3.27
C ARG A 30 0.23 22.21 2.55
N VAL A 31 0.87 22.49 1.41
CA VAL A 31 0.59 23.68 0.59
C VAL A 31 -0.71 23.52 -0.19
N ALA A 32 -0.94 22.35 -0.80
CA ALA A 32 -2.12 22.08 -1.61
C ALA A 32 -3.40 21.96 -0.77
N PHE A 33 -3.29 21.49 0.47
CA PHE A 33 -4.42 21.21 1.36
C PHE A 33 -4.21 21.82 2.76
N PRO A 34 -4.21 23.16 2.90
CA PRO A 34 -3.82 23.84 4.13
C PRO A 34 -4.76 23.61 5.32
N GLY A 35 -5.98 23.11 5.10
CA GLY A 35 -6.96 22.80 6.14
C GLY A 35 -6.95 21.36 6.64
N VAL A 36 -6.13 20.48 6.04
CA VAL A 36 -6.07 19.06 6.42
C VAL A 36 -4.97 18.88 7.46
N GLN A 37 -5.35 18.41 8.65
CA GLN A 37 -4.42 18.20 9.76
C GLN A 37 -3.79 16.80 9.76
N ASP A 38 -4.50 15.81 9.21
CA ASP A 38 -4.07 14.42 9.18
C ASP A 38 -4.38 13.83 7.80
N PHE A 39 -3.33 13.39 7.09
CA PHE A 39 -3.44 12.72 5.79
C PHE A 39 -3.22 11.22 5.89
N SER A 40 -3.01 10.67 7.08
CA SER A 40 -2.60 9.28 7.28
C SER A 40 -3.57 8.29 6.62
N GLU A 41 -4.88 8.41 6.89
CA GLU A 41 -5.89 7.53 6.29
C GLU A 41 -6.06 7.74 4.79
N LEU A 42 -5.95 8.99 4.30
CA LEU A 42 -6.01 9.29 2.87
C LEU A 42 -4.85 8.62 2.13
N VAL A 43 -3.63 8.81 2.63
CA VAL A 43 -2.40 8.27 2.06
C VAL A 43 -2.38 6.75 2.17
N PHE A 44 -2.80 6.21 3.31
CA PHE A 44 -2.91 4.77 3.50
C PHE A 44 -3.84 4.14 2.46
N ASN A 45 -5.06 4.66 2.30
CA ASN A 45 -6.01 4.14 1.31
C ASN A 45 -5.49 4.24 -0.13
N MET A 46 -4.83 5.34 -0.47
CA MET A 46 -4.17 5.50 -1.78
C MET A 46 -3.08 4.45 -2.00
N MET A 47 -2.24 4.22 -0.98
CA MET A 47 -1.19 3.20 -1.02
C MET A 47 -1.76 1.79 -1.16
N VAL A 48 -2.80 1.45 -0.39
CA VAL A 48 -3.47 0.16 -0.48
C VAL A 48 -4.05 -0.07 -1.88
N GLY A 49 -4.69 0.94 -2.47
CA GLY A 49 -5.23 0.85 -3.84
C GLY A 49 -4.14 0.60 -4.89
N ASN A 50 -2.98 1.25 -4.74
CA ASN A 50 -1.84 1.02 -5.63
C ASN A 50 -1.26 -0.39 -5.45
N ALA A 51 -1.01 -0.81 -4.20
CA ALA A 51 -0.49 -2.13 -3.88
C ALA A 51 -1.44 -3.27 -4.31
N LEU A 52 -2.76 -3.05 -4.24
CA LEU A 52 -3.76 -3.98 -4.74
C LEU A 52 -3.62 -4.19 -6.26
N SER A 53 -3.34 -3.12 -7.01
CA SER A 53 -3.11 -3.22 -8.46
C SER A 53 -1.84 -4.04 -8.76
N VAL A 54 -0.78 -3.87 -7.96
CA VAL A 54 0.44 -4.69 -8.05
C VAL A 54 0.14 -6.15 -7.75
N PHE A 55 -0.58 -6.43 -6.67
CA PHE A 55 -0.97 -7.78 -6.28
C PHE A 55 -1.77 -8.50 -7.39
N ILE A 56 -2.84 -7.88 -7.89
CA ILE A 56 -3.67 -8.44 -8.96
C ILE A 56 -2.85 -8.68 -10.24
N SER A 57 -1.99 -7.72 -10.60
CA SER A 57 -1.11 -7.86 -11.76
C SER A 57 -0.18 -9.07 -11.63
N GLN A 58 0.46 -9.21 -10.47
CA GLN A 58 1.36 -10.33 -10.18
C GLN A 58 0.64 -11.70 -10.20
N CYS A 59 -0.59 -11.78 -9.69
CA CYS A 59 -1.42 -12.99 -9.80
C CYS A 59 -1.80 -13.28 -11.25
N THR A 60 -2.20 -12.26 -12.00
CA THR A 60 -2.59 -12.39 -13.42
C THR A 60 -1.43 -12.86 -14.29
N MET A 61 -0.20 -12.38 -14.04
CA MET A 61 1.02 -12.85 -14.71
C MET A 61 1.28 -14.36 -14.49
N ARG A 62 0.72 -14.93 -13.42
CA ARG A 62 0.79 -16.36 -13.10
C ARG A 62 -0.44 -17.14 -13.56
N LEU A 63 -1.31 -16.51 -14.37
CA LEU A 63 -2.60 -17.06 -14.83
C LEU A 63 -3.53 -17.46 -13.67
N GLN A 64 -3.41 -16.75 -12.53
CA GLN A 64 -4.19 -17.00 -11.32
C GLN A 64 -5.08 -15.79 -11.01
N SER A 65 -6.32 -16.06 -10.61
CA SER A 65 -7.20 -15.05 -10.01
C SER A 65 -7.10 -15.16 -8.49
N PRO A 66 -6.90 -14.04 -7.74
CA PRO A 66 -6.87 -14.09 -6.29
C PRO A 66 -8.19 -14.62 -5.71
N SER A 67 -8.09 -15.56 -4.78
CA SER A 67 -9.20 -16.04 -3.97
C SER A 67 -9.49 -15.09 -2.80
N ALA A 68 -10.61 -15.32 -2.09
CA ALA A 68 -10.93 -14.58 -0.87
C ALA A 68 -9.85 -14.70 0.20
N ASP A 69 -9.21 -15.87 0.32
CA ASP A 69 -8.11 -16.09 1.27
C ASP A 69 -6.87 -15.29 0.90
N ASP A 70 -6.57 -15.16 -0.40
CA ASP A 70 -5.43 -14.36 -0.86
C ASP A 70 -5.68 -12.87 -0.60
N PHE A 71 -6.92 -12.39 -0.77
CA PHE A 71 -7.28 -11.01 -0.38
C PHE A 71 -7.20 -10.80 1.15
N ALA A 72 -7.56 -11.80 1.95
CA ALA A 72 -7.43 -11.72 3.40
C ALA A 72 -5.96 -11.64 3.84
N GLU A 73 -5.07 -12.38 3.17
CA GLU A 73 -3.64 -12.30 3.42
C GLU A 73 -3.03 -10.98 2.96
N PHE A 74 -3.42 -10.49 1.78
CA PHE A 74 -3.06 -9.14 1.32
C PHE A 74 -3.48 -8.08 2.34
N GLY A 75 -4.70 -8.19 2.88
CA GLY A 75 -5.21 -7.33 3.95
C GLY A 75 -4.30 -7.29 5.18
N LYS A 76 -3.80 -8.45 5.63
CA LYS A 76 -2.86 -8.53 6.75
C LYS A 76 -1.52 -7.87 6.44
N ILE A 77 -1.02 -8.03 5.21
CA ILE A 77 0.22 -7.38 4.77
C ILE A 77 0.05 -5.87 4.85
N VAL A 78 -0.95 -5.30 4.18
CA VAL A 78 -1.12 -3.85 4.13
C VAL A 78 -1.44 -3.23 5.48
N GLU A 79 -2.21 -3.91 6.33
CA GLU A 79 -2.56 -3.39 7.67
C GLU A 79 -1.31 -3.17 8.53
N SER A 80 -0.27 -3.99 8.36
CA SER A 80 1.01 -3.80 9.06
C SER A 80 1.72 -2.48 8.71
N TYR A 81 1.35 -1.84 7.60
CA TYR A 81 1.90 -0.55 7.15
C TYR A 81 1.08 0.64 7.64
N ARG A 82 -0.13 0.45 8.19
CA ARG A 82 -1.00 1.55 8.65
C ARG A 82 -0.31 2.44 9.68
N ASN A 83 0.32 1.83 10.68
CA ASN A 83 1.05 2.58 11.71
C ASN A 83 2.25 3.34 11.13
N LYS A 84 2.98 2.74 10.19
CA LYS A 84 4.11 3.40 9.50
C LYS A 84 3.66 4.65 8.74
N VAL A 85 2.47 4.62 8.12
CA VAL A 85 1.89 5.78 7.42
C VAL A 85 1.45 6.85 8.41
N LYS A 86 0.85 6.45 9.54
CA LYS A 86 0.43 7.38 10.59
C LYS A 86 1.61 8.14 11.19
N GLU A 87 2.76 7.50 11.36
CA GLU A 87 4.00 8.14 11.87
C GLU A 87 4.59 9.20 10.93
N LEU A 88 4.08 9.35 9.69
CA LEU A 88 4.54 10.38 8.75
C LEU A 88 3.92 11.76 9.00
N PHE A 89 2.83 11.84 9.76
CA PHE A 89 1.99 13.02 9.95
C PHE A 89 1.92 13.41 11.43
#